data_AF-A0A060A332-F1
#
_entry.id   AF-A0A060A332-F1
#
_cell.length_a   1.000
_cell.length_b   1.000
_cell.length_c   1.000
_cell.angle_alpha   90.00
_cell.angle_beta   90.00
_cell.angle_gamma   90.00
#
_symmetry.space_group_name_H-M   'P 1'
#
loop_
_entity.id
_entity.type
_entity.pdbx_description
1 polymer ?
#
loop_
_entity_poly.entity_id
_entity_poly.type
_entity_poly.pdbx_seq_one_letter_code
_entity_poly.pdbx_strand_id
1 'polypeptide(L)'
;MQILSWHDPASGTDVYRVLWDASRCEAAFVDIPESAVEEALERLLGAEPKLRLRYAITTHWRADTEAAAERLSVLCPALQIVAPHWGDWDASALAPLRLGGHSLQLTALGNGYFGVYGPTYCLCGEVWDGRGRWRGDALGQRFLRRLSPHTRLFALDSTSQGILWREWQSLHGQQVVNLAAIRSLRHTRKKRPA
;
A
#
# COMPACT_ATOMS: atom_id res chain seq x y z
N MET A 1 -1.06 13.11 2.89
CA MET A 1 -0.76 11.67 2.90
C MET A 1 0.60 11.43 2.28
N GLN A 2 1.47 10.74 3.01
CA GLN A 2 2.71 10.19 2.49
C GLN A 2 2.55 8.68 2.32
N ILE A 3 3.19 8.13 1.30
CA ILE A 3 3.26 6.68 1.07
C ILE A 3 4.71 6.29 1.30
N LEU A 4 4.95 5.53 2.35
CA LEU A 4 6.28 5.02 2.66
C LEU A 4 6.39 3.58 2.19
N SER A 5 7.56 3.28 1.63
CA SER A 5 7.93 1.96 1.13
C SER A 5 9.19 1.52 1.88
N TRP A 6 9.12 0.34 2.51
CA TRP A 6 10.28 -0.29 3.14
C TRP A 6 10.76 -1.49 2.34
N HIS A 7 12.08 -1.56 2.26
CA HIS A 7 12.87 -2.57 1.57
C HIS A 7 13.79 -3.23 2.58
N ASP A 8 13.87 -4.56 2.56
CA ASP A 8 14.86 -5.30 3.31
C ASP A 8 16.06 -5.49 2.38
N PRO A 9 17.18 -4.80 2.64
CA PRO A 9 18.35 -4.89 1.80
C PRO A 9 19.03 -6.26 1.85
N ALA A 10 18.74 -7.11 2.84
CA ALA A 10 19.32 -8.45 2.96
C ALA A 10 18.60 -9.49 2.09
N SER A 11 17.26 -9.43 2.02
CA SER A 11 16.44 -10.33 1.20
C SER A 11 16.13 -9.79 -0.20
N GLY A 12 16.40 -8.51 -0.48
CA GLY A 12 16.08 -7.89 -1.77
C GLY A 12 14.59 -7.86 -2.10
N THR A 13 13.73 -8.08 -1.10
CA THR A 13 12.28 -8.20 -1.28
C THR A 13 11.58 -6.95 -0.72
N ASP A 14 10.55 -6.50 -1.42
CA ASP A 14 9.63 -5.47 -0.93
C ASP A 14 9.00 -5.94 0.39
N VAL A 15 9.19 -5.18 1.47
CA VAL A 15 8.78 -5.65 2.80
C VAL A 15 7.38 -5.21 3.12
N TYR A 16 7.02 -3.92 3.07
CA TYR A 16 5.65 -3.46 3.35
C TYR A 16 5.47 -2.00 2.98
N ARG A 17 4.23 -1.52 3.04
CA ARG A 17 3.88 -0.10 2.82
C ARG A 17 3.19 0.51 4.03
N VAL A 18 3.42 1.81 4.20
CA VAL A 18 2.74 2.60 5.23
C VAL A 18 2.11 3.82 4.57
N LEU A 19 0.79 3.93 4.69
CA LEU A 19 0.10 5.20 4.48
C LEU A 19 0.26 6.02 5.76
N TRP A 20 0.83 7.21 5.67
CA TRP A 20 1.10 8.06 6.84
C TRP A 20 0.54 9.48 6.66
N ASP A 21 -0.34 9.87 7.58
CA ASP A 21 -0.69 11.26 7.83
C ASP A 21 0.08 11.80 9.04
N ALA A 22 1.24 12.41 8.77
CA ALA A 22 2.10 13.01 9.79
C ALA A 22 1.40 14.14 10.56
N SER A 23 0.44 14.85 9.95
CA SER A 23 -0.26 15.96 10.60
C SER A 23 -1.21 15.51 11.72
N ARG A 24 -1.67 14.26 11.65
CA ARG A 24 -2.56 13.63 12.62
C ARG A 24 -1.90 12.49 13.39
N CYS A 25 -0.62 12.22 13.12
CA CYS A 25 0.12 11.07 13.61
C CYS A 25 -0.66 9.76 13.40
N GLU A 26 -1.27 9.56 12.23
CA GLU A 26 -2.01 8.33 11.92
C GLU A 26 -1.37 7.56 10.78
N ALA A 27 -1.32 6.23 10.92
CA ALA A 27 -0.78 5.34 9.91
C ALA A 27 -1.67 4.15 9.61
N ALA A 28 -1.48 3.56 8.43
CA ALA A 28 -2.00 2.26 8.06
C ALA A 28 -0.93 1.43 7.38
N PHE A 29 -0.82 0.16 7.76
CA PHE A 29 -0.04 -0.80 6.99
C PHE A 29 -0.85 -1.26 5.78
N VAL A 30 -0.15 -1.48 4.67
CA VAL A 30 -0.71 -2.08 3.46
C VAL A 30 0.19 -3.23 3.05
N ASP A 31 -0.38 -4.43 2.93
CA ASP A 31 0.28 -5.68 2.53
C ASP A 31 1.59 -5.96 3.30
N ILE A 32 1.54 -5.86 4.63
CA ILE A 32 2.68 -6.20 5.48
C ILE A 32 2.77 -7.74 5.65
N PRO A 33 3.92 -8.36 5.40
CA PRO A 33 4.17 -9.77 5.67
C PRO A 33 4.47 -9.96 7.15
N GLU A 34 4.11 -11.14 7.66
CA GLU A 34 4.25 -11.49 9.07
C GLU A 34 5.67 -11.25 9.59
N SER A 35 6.68 -11.66 8.83
CA SER A 35 8.09 -11.57 9.20
C SER A 35 8.60 -10.16 9.47
N ALA A 36 7.84 -9.13 9.08
CA ALA A 36 8.23 -7.74 9.19
C ALA A 36 7.46 -6.94 10.25
N VAL A 37 6.45 -7.55 10.88
CA VAL A 37 5.50 -6.84 11.76
C VAL A 37 6.19 -6.12 12.91
N GLU A 38 7.02 -6.84 13.68
CA GLU A 38 7.69 -6.30 14.86
C GLU A 38 8.67 -5.18 14.50
N GLU A 39 9.55 -5.43 13.53
CA GLU A 39 10.53 -4.43 13.07
C GLU A 39 9.84 -3.18 12.51
N ALA A 40 8.73 -3.35 11.78
CA ALA A 40 7.95 -2.25 11.24
C ALA A 40 7.32 -1.39 12.33
N LEU A 41 6.73 -2.03 13.34
CA LEU A 41 6.13 -1.35 14.48
C LEU A 41 7.19 -0.58 15.28
N GLU A 42 8.30 -1.22 15.63
CA GLU A 42 9.39 -0.59 16.36
C GLU A 42 9.92 0.64 15.63
N ARG A 43 10.12 0.54 14.31
CA ARG A 43 10.59 1.66 13.50
C ARG A 43 9.58 2.79 13.42
N LEU A 44 8.31 2.49 13.19
CA LEU A 44 7.26 3.51 13.11
C LEU A 44 7.09 4.25 14.43
N LEU A 45 7.00 3.51 15.54
CA LEU A 45 6.86 4.09 16.88
C LEU A 45 8.14 4.81 17.32
N GLY A 46 9.32 4.33 16.91
CA GLY A 46 10.59 5.03 17.14
C GLY A 46 10.69 6.35 16.38
N ALA A 47 10.13 6.42 15.17
CA ALA A 47 10.10 7.64 14.37
C ALA A 47 9.03 8.65 14.85
N GLU A 48 7.86 8.16 15.26
CA GLU A 48 6.75 8.96 15.77
C GLU A 48 6.08 8.25 16.97
N PRO A 49 6.51 8.54 18.20
CA PRO A 49 5.99 7.87 19.40
C PRO A 49 4.50 8.09 19.65
N LYS A 50 3.91 9.15 19.08
CA LYS A 50 2.47 9.44 19.20
C LYS A 50 1.64 8.82 18.08
N LEU A 51 2.26 7.98 17.24
CA LEU A 51 1.59 7.39 16.09
C LEU A 51 0.44 6.49 16.52
N ARG A 52 -0.69 6.65 15.86
CA ARG A 52 -1.86 5.78 15.96
C ARG A 52 -1.96 4.95 14.70
N LEU A 53 -1.69 3.66 14.83
CA LEU A 53 -1.92 2.71 13.75
C LEU A 53 -3.42 2.40 13.68
N ARG A 54 -4.06 2.80 12.57
CA ARG A 54 -5.52 2.74 12.40
C ARG A 54 -5.96 1.50 11.63
N TYR A 55 -5.22 1.13 10.58
CA TYR A 55 -5.60 0.04 9.70
C TYR A 55 -4.43 -0.88 9.38
N ALA A 56 -4.72 -2.17 9.25
CA ALA A 56 -3.93 -3.11 8.45
C ALA A 56 -4.77 -3.50 7.25
N ILE A 57 -4.34 -3.09 6.06
CA ILE A 57 -5.08 -3.26 4.81
C ILE A 57 -4.39 -4.36 4.01
N THR A 58 -5.14 -5.36 3.58
CA THR A 58 -4.67 -6.30 2.55
C THR A 58 -5.34 -5.97 1.22
N THR A 59 -4.55 -5.94 0.15
CA THR A 59 -5.03 -5.62 -1.20
C THR A 59 -5.19 -6.86 -2.06
N HIS A 60 -4.73 -8.01 -1.58
CA HIS A 60 -4.81 -9.31 -2.23
C HIS A 60 -4.63 -10.40 -1.17
N TRP A 61 -5.04 -11.62 -1.49
CA TRP A 61 -4.85 -12.74 -0.57
C TRP A 61 -3.41 -13.28 -0.65
N ARG A 62 -2.73 -13.30 0.49
CA ARG A 62 -1.53 -14.10 0.76
C ARG A 62 -1.52 -14.54 2.21
N ALA A 63 -1.12 -15.78 2.46
CA ALA A 63 -1.09 -16.37 3.80
C ALA A 63 -0.21 -15.57 4.78
N ASP A 64 0.93 -15.04 4.32
CA ASP A 64 1.84 -14.24 5.15
C ASP A 64 1.26 -12.88 5.55
N THR A 65 0.46 -12.25 4.68
CA THR A 65 -0.23 -10.99 5.00
C THR A 65 -1.44 -11.18 5.93
N GLU A 66 -2.08 -12.35 5.87
CA GLU A 66 -3.17 -12.72 6.77
C GLU A 66 -2.65 -13.00 8.19
N ALA A 67 -1.58 -13.79 8.30
CA ALA A 67 -0.87 -14.02 9.57
C ALA A 67 -0.35 -12.70 10.18
N ALA A 68 0.13 -11.77 9.35
CA ALA A 68 0.52 -10.44 9.81
C ALA A 68 -0.65 -9.65 10.39
N ALA A 69 -1.83 -9.71 9.78
CA ALA A 69 -3.02 -9.03 10.26
C ALA A 69 -3.46 -9.57 11.62
N GLU A 70 -3.48 -10.90 11.79
CA GLU A 70 -3.74 -11.55 13.08
C GLU A 70 -2.72 -11.10 14.13
N ARG A 71 -1.42 -11.16 13.81
CA ARG A 71 -0.34 -10.74 14.69
C ARG A 71 -0.48 -9.27 15.12
N LEU A 72 -0.81 -8.40 14.17
CA LEU A 72 -1.05 -6.98 14.41
C LEU A 72 -2.29 -6.72 15.27
N SER A 73 -3.34 -7.54 15.18
CA SER A 73 -4.51 -7.40 16.05
C SER A 73 -4.19 -7.63 17.53
N VAL A 74 -3.24 -8.54 17.81
CA VAL A 74 -2.76 -8.83 19.16
C VAL A 74 -1.87 -7.69 19.67
N LEU A 75 -0.94 -7.22 18.83
CA LEU A 75 0.02 -6.17 19.21
C LEU A 75 -0.61 -4.78 19.27
N CYS A 76 -1.63 -4.53 18.46
CA CYS A 76 -2.32 -3.24 18.34
C CYS A 76 -3.84 -3.45 18.44
N PRO A 77 -4.42 -3.62 19.65
CA PRO A 77 -5.84 -3.95 19.81
C PRO A 77 -6.84 -2.94 19.24
N ALA A 78 -6.41 -1.68 19.06
CA ALA A 78 -7.24 -0.63 18.47
C ALA A 78 -7.20 -0.59 16.93
N LEU A 79 -6.40 -1.46 16.31
CA LEU A 79 -6.24 -1.58 14.87
C LEU A 79 -7.48 -2.20 14.23
N GLN A 80 -7.90 -1.67 13.09
CA GLN A 80 -8.91 -2.31 12.26
C GLN A 80 -8.24 -3.09 11.13
N ILE A 81 -8.50 -4.38 11.05
CA ILE A 81 -8.11 -5.19 9.90
C ILE A 81 -9.11 -4.91 8.77
N VAL A 82 -8.57 -4.56 7.61
CA VAL A 82 -9.35 -4.40 6.39
C VAL A 82 -8.80 -5.39 5.37
N ALA A 83 -9.33 -6.61 5.46
CA ALA A 83 -8.91 -7.75 4.64
C ALA A 83 -10.08 -8.19 3.79
N PRO A 84 -10.17 -7.70 2.54
CA PRO A 84 -11.35 -7.97 1.76
C PRO A 84 -11.26 -9.36 1.11
N HIS A 85 -12.14 -10.27 1.51
CA HIS A 85 -12.14 -11.63 1.01
C HIS A 85 -12.94 -11.74 -0.29
N TRP A 86 -12.40 -12.45 -1.28
CA TRP A 86 -13.00 -12.63 -2.62
C TRP A 86 -14.36 -13.34 -2.60
N GLY A 87 -14.66 -14.09 -1.53
CA GLY A 87 -15.93 -14.79 -1.34
C GLY A 87 -17.08 -13.94 -0.78
N ASP A 88 -16.76 -12.86 -0.05
CA ASP A 88 -17.74 -12.11 0.76
C ASP A 88 -17.63 -10.59 0.61
N TRP A 89 -16.81 -10.10 -0.33
CA TRP A 89 -16.67 -8.66 -0.50
C TRP A 89 -17.86 -8.05 -1.25
N ASP A 90 -18.75 -7.45 -0.47
CA ASP A 90 -19.67 -6.41 -0.94
C ASP A 90 -18.99 -5.02 -0.98
N ALA A 91 -18.61 -4.57 -2.17
CA ALA A 91 -18.01 -3.23 -2.38
C ALA A 91 -18.94 -2.07 -1.94
N SER A 92 -20.25 -2.33 -1.80
CA SER A 92 -21.22 -1.35 -1.32
C SER A 92 -21.26 -1.23 0.22
N ALA A 93 -20.71 -2.20 0.95
CA ALA A 93 -20.73 -2.23 2.41
C ALA A 93 -19.58 -1.44 3.09
N LEU A 94 -18.50 -1.15 2.36
CA LEU A 94 -17.38 -0.38 2.91
C LEU A 94 -17.56 1.12 2.65
N ALA A 95 -18.02 1.82 3.68
CA ALA A 95 -17.87 3.27 3.74
C ALA A 95 -16.39 3.65 3.55
N PRO A 96 -16.09 4.80 2.94
CA PRO A 96 -14.71 5.25 2.80
C PRO A 96 -13.98 5.25 4.15
N LEU A 97 -12.81 4.62 4.20
CA LEU A 97 -11.97 4.60 5.40
C LEU A 97 -11.41 6.01 5.65
N ARG A 98 -11.17 6.35 6.91
CA ARG A 98 -10.66 7.65 7.31
C ARG A 98 -9.32 7.49 7.99
N LEU A 99 -8.26 7.94 7.31
CA LEU A 99 -6.91 7.98 7.86
C LEU A 99 -6.48 9.45 8.02
N GLY A 100 -6.53 9.94 9.25
CA GLY A 100 -6.36 11.33 9.60
C GLY A 100 -7.32 12.25 8.84
N GLY A 101 -6.77 13.22 8.11
CA GLY A 101 -7.53 14.15 7.27
C GLY A 101 -8.07 13.54 5.97
N HIS A 102 -7.68 12.30 5.63
CA HIS A 102 -7.86 11.73 4.30
C HIS A 102 -8.96 10.67 4.24
N SER A 103 -9.69 10.65 3.13
CA SER A 103 -10.61 9.57 2.78
C SER A 103 -9.91 8.57 1.88
N LEU A 104 -9.98 7.29 2.23
CA LEU A 104 -9.46 6.19 1.45
C LEU A 104 -10.64 5.36 0.95
N GLN A 105 -10.65 5.04 -0.33
CA GLN A 105 -11.63 4.14 -0.91
C GLN A 105 -10.93 2.84 -1.28
N LEU A 106 -11.53 1.72 -0.91
CA LEU A 106 -11.13 0.43 -1.41
C LEU A 106 -11.86 0.14 -2.71
N THR A 107 -11.13 -0.33 -3.72
CA THR A 107 -11.72 -0.58 -5.04
C THR A 107 -11.33 -1.95 -5.56
N ALA A 108 -12.32 -2.69 -6.03
CA ALA A 108 -12.15 -3.93 -6.77
C ALA A 108 -11.35 -3.69 -8.05
N LEU A 109 -10.21 -4.37 -8.15
CA LEU A 109 -9.42 -4.49 -9.37
C LEU A 109 -9.67 -5.84 -10.07
N GLY A 110 -10.46 -6.73 -9.44
CA GLY A 110 -10.87 -8.02 -9.98
C GLY A 110 -9.94 -9.17 -9.60
N ASN A 111 -10.39 -10.41 -9.77
CA ASN A 111 -9.60 -11.64 -9.50
C ASN A 111 -8.96 -11.68 -8.09
N GLY A 112 -9.64 -11.15 -7.07
CA GLY A 112 -9.11 -11.08 -5.71
C GLY A 112 -8.08 -9.96 -5.47
N TYR A 113 -7.92 -9.03 -6.42
CA TYR A 113 -7.07 -7.85 -6.28
C TYR A 113 -7.87 -6.59 -6.02
N PHE A 114 -7.26 -5.72 -5.22
CA PHE A 114 -7.87 -4.52 -4.72
C PHE A 114 -6.89 -3.36 -4.68
N GLY A 115 -7.43 -2.15 -4.71
CA GLY A 115 -6.65 -0.93 -4.63
C GLY A 115 -7.10 -0.05 -3.48
N VAL A 116 -6.16 0.68 -2.88
CA VAL A 116 -6.43 1.78 -1.95
C VAL A 116 -6.34 3.09 -2.71
N TYR A 117 -7.48 3.65 -3.03
CA TYR A 117 -7.62 4.90 -3.77
C TYR A 117 -7.76 6.10 -2.83
N GLY A 118 -7.03 7.17 -3.15
CA GLY A 118 -7.20 8.50 -2.59
C GLY A 118 -7.17 9.57 -3.69
N PRO A 119 -7.41 10.85 -3.37
CA PRO A 119 -7.62 11.89 -4.39
C PRO A 119 -6.49 12.03 -5.43
N THR A 120 -5.23 11.77 -5.03
CA THR A 120 -4.04 11.94 -5.89
C THR A 120 -3.26 10.64 -6.10
N TYR A 121 -3.74 9.51 -5.60
CA TYR A 121 -3.03 8.24 -5.71
C TYR A 121 -3.96 7.04 -5.75
N CYS A 122 -3.48 5.95 -6.33
CA CYS A 122 -4.07 4.63 -6.16
C CYS A 122 -2.93 3.67 -5.83
N LEU A 123 -2.94 3.10 -4.62
CA LEU A 123 -2.11 1.94 -4.31
C LEU A 123 -2.78 0.73 -4.92
N CYS A 124 -2.14 0.15 -5.90
CA CYS A 124 -2.56 -1.05 -6.56
C CYS A 124 -1.53 -2.11 -6.15
N GLY A 125 -1.90 -3.10 -5.36
CA GLY A 125 -0.96 -4.10 -4.82
C GLY A 125 -0.24 -4.93 -5.88
N GLU A 126 -0.11 -6.23 -5.68
CA GLU A 126 0.54 -7.14 -6.64
C GLU A 126 -0.38 -7.49 -7.84
N VAL A 127 -1.23 -6.55 -8.25
CA VAL A 127 -2.15 -6.72 -9.39
C VAL A 127 -1.42 -6.69 -10.74
N TRP A 128 -0.18 -6.21 -10.78
CA TRP A 128 0.73 -6.46 -11.89
C TRP A 128 1.72 -7.55 -11.48
N ASP A 129 1.94 -8.53 -12.34
CA ASP A 129 2.97 -9.54 -12.11
C ASP A 129 4.38 -9.00 -12.36
N GLY A 130 5.40 -9.81 -12.06
CA GLY A 130 6.82 -9.46 -12.28
C GLY A 130 7.23 -9.20 -13.74
N ARG A 131 6.34 -9.47 -14.71
CA ARG A 131 6.52 -9.13 -16.13
C ARG A 131 5.70 -7.89 -16.53
N GLY A 132 5.04 -7.25 -15.55
CA GLY A 132 4.14 -6.12 -15.74
C GLY A 132 2.77 -6.48 -16.30
N ARG A 133 2.37 -7.76 -16.32
CA ARG A 133 1.06 -8.17 -16.83
C ARG A 133 -0.02 -7.94 -15.78
N TRP A 134 -1.16 -7.41 -16.23
CA TRP A 134 -2.33 -7.21 -15.39
C TRP A 134 -2.95 -8.56 -14.96
N ARG A 135 -3.14 -8.74 -13.64
CA ARG A 135 -3.76 -9.91 -13.00
C ARG A 135 -5.19 -9.67 -12.56
N GLY A 136 -5.63 -8.41 -12.48
CA GLY A 136 -7.02 -8.06 -12.22
C GLY A 136 -7.93 -8.39 -13.41
N ASP A 137 -9.18 -7.93 -13.36
CA ASP A 137 -10.14 -8.11 -14.46
C ASP A 137 -10.24 -6.88 -15.37
N ALA A 138 -11.09 -6.96 -16.40
CA ALA A 138 -11.29 -5.86 -17.33
C ALA A 138 -11.98 -4.63 -16.70
N LEU A 139 -12.79 -4.80 -15.66
CA LEU A 139 -13.45 -3.71 -14.95
C LEU A 139 -12.46 -2.93 -14.10
N GLY A 140 -11.58 -3.60 -13.37
CA GLY A 140 -10.48 -2.99 -12.63
C GLY A 140 -9.55 -2.20 -13.56
N GLN A 141 -9.22 -2.76 -14.72
CA GLN A 141 -8.42 -2.05 -15.72
C GLN A 141 -9.14 -0.79 -16.24
N ARG A 142 -10.46 -0.88 -16.51
CA ARG A 142 -11.28 0.27 -16.91
C ARG A 142 -11.38 1.33 -15.82
N PHE A 143 -11.48 0.93 -14.56
CA PHE A 143 -11.48 1.84 -13.42
C PHE A 143 -10.18 2.67 -13.41
N LEU A 144 -9.02 2.01 -13.48
CA LEU A 144 -7.73 2.70 -13.46
C LEU A 144 -7.58 3.70 -14.62
N ARG A 145 -8.04 3.33 -15.83
CA ARG A 145 -8.03 4.23 -17.00
C ARG A 145 -8.93 5.46 -16.86
N ARG A 146 -9.95 5.40 -16.01
CA ARG A 146 -10.87 6.52 -15.75
C ARG A 146 -10.39 7.44 -14.63
N LEU A 147 -9.36 7.04 -13.90
CA LEU A 147 -8.75 7.92 -12.90
C LEU A 147 -8.15 9.15 -13.59
N SER A 148 -8.05 10.24 -12.83
CA SER A 148 -7.42 11.46 -13.31
C SER A 148 -5.99 11.16 -13.79
N PRO A 149 -5.51 11.78 -14.89
CA PRO A 149 -4.10 11.70 -15.30
C PRO A 149 -3.12 12.14 -14.20
N HIS A 150 -3.59 12.97 -13.26
CA HIS A 150 -2.82 13.41 -12.09
C HIS A 150 -2.81 12.40 -10.94
N THR A 151 -3.60 11.34 -11.01
CA THR A 151 -3.59 10.25 -10.04
C THR A 151 -2.37 9.36 -10.29
N ARG A 152 -1.46 9.30 -9.32
CA ARG A 152 -0.31 8.39 -9.36
C ARG A 152 -0.73 6.97 -9.03
N LEU A 153 -0.45 6.03 -9.92
CA LEU A 153 -0.62 4.62 -9.65
C LEU A 153 0.64 4.09 -8.98
N PHE A 154 0.50 3.44 -7.85
CA PHE A 154 1.61 2.82 -7.15
C PHE A 154 1.45 1.31 -7.27
N ALA A 155 2.37 0.68 -8.01
CA ALA A 155 2.36 -0.75 -8.27
C ALA A 155 3.46 -1.45 -7.45
N LEU A 156 3.19 -2.68 -7.03
CA LEU A 156 4.20 -3.60 -6.53
C LEU A 156 4.84 -4.36 -7.71
N ASP A 157 6.17 -4.36 -7.77
CA ASP A 157 6.93 -5.28 -8.61
C ASP A 157 8.19 -5.68 -7.84
N SER A 158 8.26 -6.95 -7.42
CA SER A 158 9.45 -7.51 -6.79
C SER A 158 10.61 -7.75 -7.78
N THR A 159 10.39 -7.56 -9.09
CA THR A 159 11.29 -8.05 -10.14
C THR A 159 11.44 -7.12 -11.35
N SER A 160 11.71 -5.83 -11.17
CA SER A 160 12.49 -4.94 -12.09
C SER A 160 12.24 -4.90 -13.62
N GLN A 161 11.44 -5.76 -14.27
CA GLN A 161 11.35 -5.93 -15.73
C GLN A 161 10.16 -5.17 -16.32
N GLY A 162 9.92 -3.98 -15.76
CA GLY A 162 8.79 -3.08 -15.96
C GLY A 162 8.46 -2.58 -17.37
N ILE A 163 8.36 -3.44 -18.37
CA ILE A 163 8.07 -3.06 -19.75
C ILE A 163 6.58 -2.66 -19.89
N LEU A 164 5.65 -3.46 -19.37
CA LEU A 164 4.22 -3.27 -19.64
C LEU A 164 3.56 -2.11 -18.85
N TRP A 165 4.06 -1.73 -17.67
CA TRP A 165 3.56 -0.51 -17.00
C TRP A 165 4.14 0.76 -17.61
N ARG A 166 5.32 0.73 -18.24
CA ARG A 166 5.84 1.87 -19.03
C ARG A 166 4.99 2.09 -20.27
N GLU A 167 4.52 1.01 -20.90
CA GLU A 167 3.51 1.10 -21.96
C GLU A 167 2.22 1.73 -21.45
N TRP A 168 1.75 1.35 -20.25
CA TRP A 168 0.59 2.02 -19.63
C TRP A 168 0.81 3.53 -19.48
N GLN A 169 1.96 3.95 -18.93
CA GLN A 169 2.29 5.36 -18.79
C GLN A 169 2.29 6.08 -20.14
N SER A 170 2.87 5.46 -21.18
CA SER A 170 2.93 6.00 -22.53
C SER A 170 1.54 6.15 -23.17
N LEU A 171 0.71 5.12 -23.04
CA LEU A 171 -0.63 5.06 -23.66
C LEU A 171 -1.66 5.94 -22.94
N HIS A 172 -1.49 6.17 -21.64
CA HIS A 172 -2.52 6.82 -20.82
C HIS A 172 -2.05 8.13 -20.16
N GLY A 173 -0.78 8.51 -20.32
CA GLY A 173 -0.22 9.72 -19.73
C GLY A 173 -0.21 9.73 -18.19
N GLN A 174 -0.51 8.58 -17.57
CA GLN A 174 -0.69 8.43 -16.14
C GLN A 174 0.60 7.93 -15.51
N GLN A 175 1.08 8.60 -14.46
CA GLN A 175 2.32 8.20 -13.80
C GLN A 175 2.12 6.92 -12.98
N VAL A 176 2.85 5.86 -13.35
CA VAL A 176 2.98 4.62 -12.58
C VAL A 176 4.29 4.61 -11.80
N VAL A 177 4.22 4.68 -10.49
CA VAL A 177 5.38 4.66 -9.61
C VAL A 177 5.62 3.23 -9.16
N ASN A 178 6.71 2.62 -9.64
CA ASN A 178 7.18 1.36 -9.10
C ASN A 178 7.75 1.60 -7.69
N LEU A 179 7.09 1.05 -6.68
CA LEU A 179 7.48 1.23 -5.28
C LEU A 179 8.78 0.49 -4.91
N ALA A 180 9.20 -0.51 -5.71
CA ALA A 180 10.49 -1.14 -5.57
C ALA A 180 11.66 -0.20 -5.96
N ALA A 181 11.38 0.75 -6.85
CA ALA A 181 12.35 1.77 -7.25
C ALA A 181 12.44 2.96 -6.28
N ILE A 182 11.47 3.11 -5.36
CA ILE A 182 11.54 4.12 -4.30
C ILE A 182 12.49 3.61 -3.22
N ARG A 183 13.77 3.95 -3.36
CA ARG A 183 14.73 3.87 -2.25
C ARG A 183 14.23 4.78 -1.13
N SER A 184 14.03 4.19 0.03
CA SER A 184 13.51 4.75 1.28
C SER A 184 13.90 6.21 1.58
N LEU A 185 13.04 6.87 2.35
CA LEU A 185 13.35 8.10 3.08
C LEU A 185 14.72 7.96 3.77
N ARG A 186 15.76 8.58 3.22
CA ARG A 186 16.90 9.01 4.02
C ARG A 186 16.38 10.10 4.95
N HIS A 187 15.98 9.74 6.17
CA HIS A 187 15.98 10.71 7.25
C HIS A 187 17.43 11.16 7.42
N THR A 188 17.80 12.24 6.75
CA THR A 188 18.90 13.08 7.19
C THR A 188 18.53 13.55 8.58
N ARG A 189 19.07 12.89 9.61
CA ARG A 189 19.21 13.53 10.92
C ARG A 189 19.99 14.81 10.64
N LYS A 190 19.32 15.96 10.51
CA LYS A 190 19.96 17.25 10.74
C LYS A 190 20.45 17.18 12.18
N LYS A 191 21.73 16.88 12.36
CA LYS A 191 22.44 17.18 13.61
C LYS A 191 22.13 18.65 13.88
N ARG A 192 21.43 18.94 14.98
CA ARG A 192 21.44 20.29 15.53
C ARG A 192 22.91 20.62 15.81
N PRO A 193 23.45 21.74 15.31
CA PRO A 193 24.73 22.20 15.80
C PRO A 193 24.56 22.50 17.29
N ALA A 194 25.47 21.94 18.08
CA ALA A 194 25.72 22.38 19.45
C ALA A 194 26.38 23.76 19.42
#